data_AF-A0A9E5NMR8-F1
#
_entry.id   AF-A0A9E5NMR8-F1
#
_cell.length_a   1.000
_cell.length_b   1.000
_cell.length_c   1.000
_cell.angle_alpha   90.00
_cell.angle_beta   90.00
_cell.angle_gamma   90.00
#
_symmetry.space_group_name_H-M   'P 1'
#
loop_
_entity.id
_entity.type
_entity.pdbx_description
1 polymer ?
#
loop_
_entity_poly.entity_id
_entity_poly.type
_entity_poly.pdbx_seq_one_letter_code
_entity_poly.pdbx_strand_id
1 'polypeptide(L)' 'MGPTFAKVIPVLNPEVRDLCTRPYHGHPKGCPNYGKRPSCPPAAPLLGEVLDLDHAVYAVWNRFDFAGHVARMRARHP' A
#
# COMPACT_ATOMS: atom_id res chain seq x y z
N MET A 1 23.70 -7.31 -3.00
CA MET A 1 22.64 -8.19 -3.53
C MET A 1 21.66 -7.29 -4.26
N GLY A 2 21.49 -7.45 -5.58
CA GLY A 2 20.52 -6.65 -6.32
C GLY A 2 19.08 -6.97 -5.89
N PRO A 3 18.11 -6.11 -6.25
CA PRO A 3 16.70 -6.42 -6.01
C PRO A 3 16.33 -7.73 -6.71
N THR A 4 15.58 -8.58 -6.02
CA THR A 4 14.98 -9.79 -6.59
C THR A 4 13.66 -9.40 -7.23
N PHE A 5 13.28 -10.07 -8.32
CA PHE A 5 12.01 -9.80 -8.98
C PHE A 5 11.38 -11.09 -9.53
N ALA A 6 10.07 -11.05 -9.73
CA ALA A 6 9.32 -12.09 -10.41
C ALA A 6 8.13 -11.50 -11.15
N LYS A 7 7.77 -12.11 -12.28
CA LYS A 7 6.52 -11.80 -12.99
C LYS A 7 5.34 -12.26 -12.13
N VAL A 8 4.31 -11.43 -12.02
CA VAL A 8 3.12 -11.69 -11.21
C VAL A 8 1.84 -11.39 -11.99
N ILE A 9 0.74 -12.01 -11.56
CA ILE A 9 -0.62 -11.60 -11.95
C ILE A 9 -1.15 -10.77 -10.78
N PRO A 10 -1.38 -9.45 -10.96
CA PRO A 10 -1.86 -8.62 -9.86
C PRO A 10 -3.31 -8.99 -9.51
N VAL A 11 -3.60 -9.08 -8.21
CA VAL A 11 -4.97 -9.23 -7.70
C VAL A 11 -5.47 -7.84 -7.33
N LEU A 12 -6.42 -7.32 -8.09
CA LEU A 12 -7.06 -6.03 -7.79
C LEU A 12 -8.42 -6.27 -7.14
N ASN A 13 -8.60 -5.72 -5.94
CA ASN A 13 -9.88 -5.75 -5.25
C ASN A 13 -10.38 -4.31 -4.98
N PRO A 14 -11.33 -3.80 -5.78
CA PRO A 14 -11.92 -2.48 -5.58
C PRO A 14 -12.61 -2.28 -4.23
N GLU A 15 -13.08 -3.37 -3.59
CA GLU A 15 -13.76 -3.32 -2.28
C GLU A 15 -12.82 -2.92 -1.15
N VAL A 16 -11.50 -3.00 -1.35
CA VAL A 16 -10.51 -2.49 -0.38
C VAL A 16 -10.72 -0.99 -0.08
N ARG A 17 -11.33 -0.25 -1.02
CA ARG A 17 -11.67 1.17 -0.83
C ARG A 17 -12.72 1.37 0.27
N ASP A 18 -13.53 0.36 0.57
CA ASP A 18 -14.52 0.42 1.67
C ASP A 18 -13.84 0.49 3.04
N LEU A 19 -12.57 0.11 3.15
CA LEU A 19 -11.81 0.33 4.38
C LEU A 19 -11.75 1.82 4.75
N CYS A 20 -11.83 2.74 3.78
CA CYS A 20 -11.88 4.18 4.06
C CYS A 20 -13.13 4.60 4.85
N THR A 21 -14.22 3.83 4.83
CA THR A 21 -15.43 4.14 5.60
C THR A 21 -15.49 3.39 6.93
N ARG A 22 -14.56 2.46 7.19
CA ARG A 22 -14.52 1.67 8.41
C ARG A 22 -13.85 2.42 9.57
N PRO A 23 -14.34 2.27 10.81
CA PRO A 23 -13.69 2.86 11.99
C PRO A 23 -12.26 2.36 12.21
N TYR A 24 -11.37 3.25 12.66
CA TYR A 24 -10.03 2.91 13.15
C TYR A 24 -9.61 3.86 14.29
N HIS A 25 -8.47 3.61 14.91
CA HIS A 25 -8.00 4.37 16.08
C HIS A 25 -8.04 5.89 15.84
N GLY A 26 -8.78 6.62 16.69
CA GLY A 26 -8.96 8.08 16.56
C GLY A 26 -10.02 8.52 15.53
N HIS A 27 -10.61 7.59 14.78
CA HIS A 27 -11.50 7.87 13.66
C HIS A 27 -12.71 6.93 13.67
N PRO A 28 -13.69 7.15 14.56
CA PRO A 28 -14.84 6.24 14.75
C PRO A 28 -15.81 6.21 13.56
N LYS A 29 -15.70 7.17 12.63
CA LYS A 29 -16.53 7.26 11.42
C LYS A 29 -15.75 6.94 10.13
N GLY A 30 -14.57 6.35 10.27
CA GLY A 30 -13.64 6.12 9.16
C GLY A 30 -12.85 7.35 8.75
N CYS A 31 -12.23 7.26 7.58
CA CYS A 31 -11.25 8.23 7.10
C CYS A 31 -11.89 9.63 6.98
N PRO A 32 -11.33 10.66 7.63
CA PRO A 32 -11.88 12.01 7.57
C PRO A 32 -11.78 12.65 6.19
N ASN A 33 -11.06 12.01 5.24
CA ASN A 33 -10.88 12.49 3.88
C ASN A 33 -11.76 11.78 2.85
N TYR A 34 -12.53 10.75 3.24
CA TYR A 34 -13.43 10.06 2.32
C TYR A 34 -14.35 11.06 1.60
N GLY A 35 -14.41 10.99 0.27
CA GLY A 35 -15.20 11.88 -0.58
C GLY A 35 -14.75 13.35 -0.66
N LYS A 36 -13.65 13.77 -0.01
CA LYS A 36 -13.26 15.19 0.04
C LYS A 36 -12.39 15.67 -1.12
N ARG A 37 -11.67 14.77 -1.78
CA ARG A 37 -10.69 15.11 -2.83
C ARG A 37 -10.81 14.13 -4.01
N PRO A 38 -10.40 14.53 -5.23
CA PRO A 38 -10.36 13.64 -6.38
C PRO A 38 -9.48 12.40 -6.17
N SER A 39 -8.47 12.48 -5.30
CA SER A 39 -7.61 11.35 -4.93
C SER A 39 -8.17 10.46 -3.82
N CYS A 40 -9.37 10.77 -3.28
CA CYS A 40 -10.03 9.97 -2.27
C CYS A 40 -11.15 9.11 -2.88
N PRO A 41 -11.43 7.92 -2.32
CA PRO A 41 -12.63 7.19 -2.70
C PRO A 41 -13.92 7.97 -2.43
N PRO A 42 -14.97 7.80 -3.26
CA PRO A 42 -15.03 6.92 -4.44
C PRO A 42 -14.46 7.55 -5.73
N ALA A 43 -14.10 8.83 -5.72
CA ALA A 43 -13.68 9.56 -6.92
C ALA A 43 -12.28 9.19 -7.44
N ALA A 44 -11.40 8.65 -6.58
CA ALA A 44 -10.05 8.26 -6.98
C ALA A 44 -10.07 7.22 -8.12
N PRO A 45 -9.23 7.36 -9.15
CA PRO A 45 -9.07 6.33 -10.17
C PRO A 45 -8.62 4.99 -9.56
N LEU A 46 -9.15 3.90 -10.10
CA LEU A 46 -8.67 2.55 -9.88
C LEU A 46 -7.32 2.36 -10.58
N LEU A 47 -6.52 1.39 -10.10
CA LEU A 47 -5.19 1.16 -10.65
C LEU A 47 -5.20 0.87 -12.15
N GLY A 48 -6.18 0.09 -12.62
CA GLY A 48 -6.35 -0.23 -14.04
C GLY A 48 -6.84 0.93 -14.92
N GLU A 49 -7.27 2.05 -14.32
CA GLU A 49 -7.58 3.28 -15.07
C GLU A 49 -6.33 4.16 -15.25
N VAL A 50 -5.28 3.88 -14.49
CA VAL A 50 -4.02 4.67 -14.48
C VAL A 50 -2.87 3.90 -15.14
N LEU A 51 -2.85 2.57 -15.00
CA LEU A 51 -1.84 1.71 -15.57
C LEU A 51 -2.47 0.75 -16.56
N ASP A 52 -1.78 0.53 -17.68
CA ASP A 52 -2.08 -0.57 -18.59
C ASP A 52 -1.65 -1.90 -17.94
N LEU A 53 -2.64 -2.70 -17.55
CA LEU A 53 -2.44 -3.99 -16.89
C LEU A 53 -2.42 -5.16 -17.87
N ASP A 54 -2.58 -4.93 -19.17
CA ASP A 54 -2.37 -5.95 -20.21
C ASP A 54 -0.88 -6.22 -20.42
N HIS A 55 -0.03 -5.30 -19.98
CA HIS A 55 1.42 -5.48 -19.91
C HIS A 55 1.86 -6.37 -18.75
N ALA A 56 3.03 -7.00 -18.90
CA ALA A 56 3.59 -7.86 -17.86
C ALA A 56 3.93 -7.06 -16.59
N VAL A 57 3.33 -7.44 -15.47
CA VAL A 57 3.61 -6.86 -14.15
C VAL A 57 4.69 -7.65 -13.44
N TYR A 58 5.66 -6.94 -12.86
CA TYR A 58 6.76 -7.52 -12.09
C TYR A 58 6.69 -7.02 -10.65
N ALA A 59 6.70 -7.95 -9.69
CA ALA A 59 6.98 -7.63 -8.30
C ALA A 59 8.49 -7.52 -8.12
N VAL A 60 8.96 -6.41 -7.57
CA VAL A 60 10.37 -6.17 -7.25
C VAL A 60 10.50 -6.02 -5.74
N TRP A 61 11.38 -6.79 -5.12
CA TRP A 61 11.57 -6.77 -3.67
C TRP A 61 13.04 -6.94 -3.28
N ASN A 62 13.36 -6.49 -2.08
CA ASN A 62 14.64 -6.71 -1.43
C ASN A 62 14.43 -7.44 -0.10
N ARG A 63 15.46 -8.15 0.35
CA ARG A 63 15.50 -8.68 1.71
C ARG A 63 16.00 -7.59 2.64
N PHE A 64 15.32 -7.42 3.77
CA PHE A 64 15.72 -6.49 4.82
C PHE A 64 15.83 -7.24 6.15
N ASP A 65 16.99 -7.17 6.79
CA ASP A 65 17.18 -7.70 8.13
C ASP A 65 16.55 -6.75 9.16
N PHE A 66 15.25 -6.98 9.38
CA PHE A 66 14.46 -6.18 10.32
C PHE A 66 14.95 -6.33 11.76
N ALA A 67 15.31 -7.55 12.18
CA ALA A 67 15.77 -7.82 13.54
C ALA A 67 17.09 -7.08 13.84
N GLY A 68 18.07 -7.18 12.95
CA GLY A 68 19.32 -6.45 13.09
C GLY A 68 19.13 -4.94 13.00
N HIS A 69 18.19 -4.45 12.17
CA HIS A 69 17.86 -3.02 12.14
C HIS A 69 17.33 -2.53 13.49
N VAL A 70 16.38 -3.25 14.10
CA VAL A 70 15.82 -2.91 15.41
C VAL A 70 16.92 -2.90 16.48
N ALA A 71 17.80 -3.90 16.51
CA ALA A 71 18.91 -3.95 17.46
C ALA A 71 19.84 -2.73 17.31
N ARG A 72 20.19 -2.35 16.07
CA ARG A 72 20.99 -1.14 15.79
C ARG A 72 20.30 0.15 16.23
N MET A 73 18.99 0.27 16.03
CA MET A 73 18.24 1.47 16.42
C MET A 73 18.15 1.62 17.94
N ARG A 74 17.88 0.53 18.67
CA ARG A 74 17.87 0.54 20.16
C ARG A 74 19.23 0.90 20.74
N ALA A 75 20.32 0.37 20.19
CA ALA A 75 21.68 0.69 20.66
C ALA A 75 22.05 2.17 20.43
N ARG A 76 21.50 2.79 19.38
CA ARG A 76 21.77 4.20 19.03
C ARG A 76 20.90 5.19 19.81
N HIS A 77 19.71 4.78 20.21
CA HIS A 77 18.71 5.62 20.88
C HIS A 77 18.25 4.91 22.17
N PRO A 78 19.05 4.95 23.26
CA PRO A 78 18.68 4.35 24.54
C PRO A 78 17.51 5.08 25.21
#